data_AF-A0A961M856-F1
#
_entry.id   AF-A0A961M856-F1
#
_cell.length_a   1.000
_cell.length_b   1.000
_cell.length_c   1.000
_cell.angle_alpha   90.00
_cell.angle_beta   90.00
_cell.angle_gamma   90.00
#
_symmetry.space_group_name_H-M   'P 1'
#
loop_
_entity.id
_entity.type
_entity.pdbx_description
1 polymer ?
#
loop_
_entity_poly.entity_id
_entity_poly.type
_entity_poly.pdbx_seq_one_letter_code
_entity_poly.pdbx_strand_id
1 'polypeptide(L)'
;MSARTTTILTILTIAFTGFAAALILVGTPAAILLLALTTLALAGWLWTGDTKAPTGLMAPYLTVPPLFLAMGSAQFAGGWVTHLQADYAAWFDPDFAFTGANWFVLLVCIPASLVLFGGYLLARNQPAGFFMAWWTALFAVASGVIQIAGAGLWQAQPLALLASGFGLALIFAGLAIVQRLLRPRAASVPVPAPFSTQRRLLWAVLFAAAMVVYGATLFTQAGPLPVIIVVGSMVGGMLGWLLTTSRRPVDPTWAVPLLLLLLTLFYLHVGEETLTDFNGMIATITGKPWADDDFLLLIGLLGPIVWVFAAWSLWHRQALGNFIFWFLIVGMILGEPTHLLIFPIRLMAINGGGYEYASGMYSALFPMIPAIVALLRILSDHRAARLA
;
A
#
# COMPACT_ATOMS: atom_id res chain seq x y z
N MET A 1 -18.61 8.92 27.44
CA MET A 1 -17.16 8.61 27.39
C MET A 1 -16.47 9.62 26.48
N SER A 2 -15.25 10.05 26.81
CA SER A 2 -14.51 10.98 25.93
C SER A 2 -14.05 10.27 24.65
N ALA A 3 -13.88 11.00 23.54
CA ALA A 3 -13.35 10.45 22.28
C ALA A 3 -11.98 9.75 22.48
N ARG A 4 -11.17 10.27 23.40
CA ARG A 4 -9.88 9.67 23.79
C ARG A 4 -10.07 8.32 24.48
N THR A 5 -11.00 8.21 25.42
CA THR A 5 -11.32 6.95 26.11
C THR A 5 -11.80 5.88 25.11
N THR A 6 -12.70 6.25 24.21
CA THR A 6 -13.18 5.34 23.15
C THR A 6 -12.04 4.88 22.25
N THR A 7 -11.14 5.79 21.88
CA THR A 7 -9.95 5.46 21.07
C THR A 7 -9.03 4.48 21.79
N ILE A 8 -8.75 4.70 23.09
CA ILE A 8 -7.90 3.80 23.89
C ILE A 8 -8.51 2.39 23.94
N LEU A 9 -9.80 2.27 24.24
CA LEU A 9 -10.47 0.97 24.30
C LEU A 9 -10.48 0.27 22.94
N THR A 10 -10.66 1.03 21.85
CA THR A 10 -10.58 0.50 20.48
C THR A 10 -9.18 -0.04 20.20
N ILE A 11 -8.13 0.73 20.52
CA ILE A 11 -6.72 0.32 20.34
C ILE A 11 -6.43 -0.94 21.15
N LEU A 12 -6.82 -0.98 22.44
CA LEU A 12 -6.58 -2.15 23.28
C LEU A 12 -7.29 -3.39 22.75
N THR A 13 -8.55 -3.26 22.31
CA THR A 13 -9.31 -4.37 21.73
C THR A 13 -8.61 -4.91 20.48
N ILE A 14 -8.24 -4.04 19.54
CA ILE A 14 -7.52 -4.43 18.32
C ILE A 14 -6.15 -5.03 18.66
N ALA A 15 -5.44 -4.47 19.63
CA ALA A 15 -4.11 -4.95 20.04
C ALA A 15 -4.17 -6.36 20.65
N PHE A 16 -5.16 -6.65 21.50
CA PHE A 16 -5.35 -7.99 22.07
C PHE A 16 -5.74 -9.00 21.00
N THR A 17 -6.65 -8.65 20.10
CA THR A 17 -7.03 -9.52 18.97
C THR A 17 -5.84 -9.76 18.04
N GLY A 18 -5.10 -8.71 17.70
CA GLY A 18 -3.91 -8.80 16.86
C GLY A 18 -2.79 -9.62 17.51
N PHE A 19 -2.58 -9.48 18.82
CA PHE A 19 -1.62 -10.30 19.57
C PHE A 19 -2.01 -11.79 19.53
N ALA A 20 -3.27 -12.10 19.84
CA ALA A 20 -3.76 -13.48 19.80
C ALA A 20 -3.65 -14.08 18.38
N ALA A 21 -4.03 -13.31 17.36
CA ALA A 21 -3.89 -13.71 15.98
C ALA A 21 -2.43 -13.95 15.58
N ALA A 22 -1.51 -13.04 15.93
CA ALA A 22 -0.08 -13.20 15.64
C ALA A 22 0.51 -14.43 16.36
N LEU A 23 0.07 -14.70 17.59
CA LEU A 23 0.52 -15.86 18.35
C LEU A 23 0.09 -17.17 17.69
N ILE A 24 -1.15 -17.25 17.20
CA ILE A 24 -1.73 -18.45 16.57
C ILE A 24 -1.24 -18.63 15.14
N LEU A 25 -1.20 -17.53 14.37
CA LEU A 25 -1.00 -17.60 12.91
C LEU A 25 0.46 -17.45 12.50
N VAL A 26 1.34 -16.96 13.37
CA VAL A 26 2.74 -16.67 13.01
C VAL A 26 3.70 -17.25 14.04
N GLY A 27 3.43 -17.04 15.33
CA GLY A 27 4.22 -17.57 16.43
C GLY A 27 4.58 -16.53 17.50
N THR A 28 5.22 -17.01 18.56
CA THR A 28 5.51 -16.22 19.77
C THR A 28 6.36 -14.96 19.53
N PRO A 29 7.48 -15.00 18.78
CA PRO A 29 8.29 -13.82 18.50
C PRO A 29 7.52 -12.69 17.81
N ALA A 30 6.69 -13.01 16.82
CA ALA A 30 5.87 -12.02 16.12
C ALA A 30 4.83 -11.38 17.07
N ALA A 31 4.19 -12.19 17.91
CA ALA A 31 3.25 -11.70 18.91
C ALA A 31 3.92 -10.77 19.94
N ILE A 32 5.10 -11.14 20.45
CA ILE A 32 5.88 -10.32 21.38
C ILE A 32 6.27 -8.98 20.73
N LEU A 33 6.74 -9.01 19.48
CA LEU A 33 7.09 -7.79 18.74
C LEU A 33 5.88 -6.87 18.60
N LEU A 34 4.72 -7.41 18.20
CA LEU A 34 3.48 -6.65 18.06
C LEU A 34 3.03 -6.03 19.39
N LEU A 35 3.12 -6.79 20.49
CA LEU A 35 2.79 -6.31 21.84
C LEU A 35 3.74 -5.18 22.26
N ALA A 36 5.04 -5.34 22.04
CA ALA A 36 6.05 -4.34 22.38
C ALA A 36 5.84 -3.05 21.59
N LEU A 37 5.67 -3.14 20.27
CA LEU A 37 5.39 -1.99 19.39
C LEU A 37 4.13 -1.24 19.83
N THR A 38 3.06 -1.98 20.10
CA THR A 38 1.76 -1.39 20.48
C THR A 38 1.83 -0.74 21.86
N THR A 39 2.48 -1.37 22.82
CA THR A 39 2.65 -0.83 24.18
C THR A 39 3.48 0.44 24.17
N LEU A 40 4.61 0.44 23.46
CA LEU A 40 5.47 1.61 23.33
C LEU A 40 4.78 2.74 22.56
N ALA A 41 4.02 2.43 21.51
CA ALA A 41 3.26 3.42 20.76
C ALA A 41 2.16 4.06 21.61
N LEU A 42 1.45 3.25 22.41
CA LEU A 42 0.43 3.73 23.33
C LEU A 42 1.06 4.64 24.41
N ALA A 43 2.19 4.23 24.99
CA ALA A 43 2.91 5.03 25.97
C ALA A 43 3.39 6.37 25.38
N GLY A 44 3.99 6.34 24.18
CA GLY A 44 4.43 7.55 23.48
C GLY A 44 3.28 8.50 23.17
N TRP A 45 2.16 7.97 22.67
CA TRP A 45 0.96 8.75 22.39
C TRP A 45 0.39 9.38 23.67
N LEU A 46 0.22 8.58 24.73
CA LEU A 46 -0.32 9.07 26.01
C LEU A 46 0.57 10.13 26.64
N TRP A 47 1.89 10.01 26.51
CA TRP A 47 2.86 10.96 27.04
C TRP A 47 2.79 12.33 26.35
N THR A 48 2.65 12.35 25.03
CA THR A 48 2.55 13.62 24.28
C THR A 48 1.29 14.43 24.58
N GLY A 49 0.24 13.81 25.14
CA GLY A 49 -0.98 14.51 25.59
C GLY A 49 -1.85 15.14 24.48
N ASP A 50 -1.34 15.22 23.25
CA ASP A 50 -1.97 15.91 22.14
C ASP A 50 -3.16 15.15 21.53
N THR A 51 -4.16 15.92 21.11
CA THR A 51 -5.34 15.43 20.37
C THR A 51 -5.29 15.77 18.88
N LYS A 52 -4.26 16.52 18.43
CA LYS A 52 -4.08 16.94 17.04
C LYS A 52 -2.68 16.59 16.56
N ALA A 53 -2.60 16.11 15.31
CA ALA A 53 -1.32 15.79 14.70
C ALA A 53 -0.48 17.07 14.46
N PRO A 54 0.83 17.03 14.77
CA PRO A 54 1.77 18.08 14.40
C PRO A 54 1.72 18.40 12.90
N THR A 55 1.78 19.68 12.57
CA THR A 55 1.92 20.13 11.18
C THR A 55 3.19 19.53 10.56
N GLY A 56 3.08 18.96 9.36
CA GLY A 56 4.22 18.38 8.65
C GLY A 56 4.62 16.96 9.07
N LEU A 57 3.83 16.29 9.92
CA LEU A 57 4.04 14.87 10.26
C LEU A 57 3.71 13.91 9.09
N MET A 58 2.77 14.32 8.23
CA MET A 58 2.29 13.48 7.13
C MET A 58 3.38 13.14 6.11
N ALA A 59 4.23 14.10 5.75
CA ALA A 59 5.27 13.87 4.74
C ALA A 59 6.25 12.74 5.12
N PRO A 60 6.90 12.74 6.31
CA PRO A 60 7.75 11.62 6.71
C PRO A 60 6.95 10.34 6.94
N TYR A 61 5.70 10.41 7.44
CA TYR A 61 4.83 9.24 7.57
C TYR A 61 4.65 8.50 6.23
N LEU A 62 4.34 9.25 5.16
CA LEU A 62 4.10 8.71 3.82
C LEU A 62 5.35 8.10 3.16
N THR A 63 6.55 8.30 3.71
CA THR A 63 7.77 7.65 3.21
C THR A 63 7.95 6.22 3.72
N VAL A 64 7.31 5.86 4.84
CA VAL A 64 7.50 4.53 5.45
C VAL A 64 6.95 3.40 4.58
N PRO A 65 5.69 3.42 4.10
CA PRO A 65 5.18 2.31 3.30
C PRO A 65 5.98 1.98 2.03
N PRO A 66 6.37 2.93 1.16
CA PRO A 66 7.12 2.58 -0.05
C PRO A 66 8.52 2.03 0.29
N LEU A 67 9.18 2.51 1.36
CA LEU A 67 10.45 1.96 1.81
C LEU A 67 10.29 0.53 2.35
N PHE A 68 9.21 0.28 3.10
CA PHE A 68 8.90 -1.05 3.62
C PHE A 68 8.61 -2.05 2.49
N LEU A 69 7.84 -1.64 1.49
CA LEU A 69 7.55 -2.45 0.31
C LEU A 69 8.79 -2.67 -0.57
N ALA A 70 9.66 -1.67 -0.70
CA ALA A 70 10.94 -1.81 -1.41
C ALA A 70 11.89 -2.79 -0.70
N MET A 71 11.95 -2.72 0.63
CA MET A 71 12.66 -3.71 1.44
C MET A 71 12.08 -5.12 1.23
N GLY A 72 10.76 -5.28 1.31
CA GLY A 72 10.07 -6.55 1.06
C GLY A 72 10.32 -7.10 -0.35
N SER A 73 10.32 -6.24 -1.36
CA SER A 73 10.63 -6.62 -2.75
C SER A 73 12.05 -7.19 -2.87
N ALA A 74 13.03 -6.50 -2.27
CA ALA A 74 14.42 -6.93 -2.28
C ALA A 74 14.63 -8.21 -1.46
N GLN A 75 13.93 -8.36 -0.33
CA GLN A 75 13.91 -9.60 0.46
C GLN A 75 13.37 -10.77 -0.36
N PHE A 76 12.19 -10.61 -0.96
CA PHE A 76 11.53 -11.66 -1.73
C PHE A 76 12.41 -12.11 -2.90
N ALA A 77 12.86 -11.16 -3.74
CA ALA A 77 13.75 -11.46 -4.86
C ALA A 77 15.12 -12.02 -4.42
N GLY A 78 15.55 -11.75 -3.18
CA GLY A 78 16.79 -12.25 -2.60
C GLY A 78 16.68 -13.66 -1.98
N GLY A 79 15.52 -14.31 -2.03
CA GLY A 79 15.29 -15.64 -1.44
C GLY A 79 15.03 -15.62 0.07
N TRP A 80 14.61 -14.49 0.63
CA TRP A 80 14.40 -14.31 2.07
C TRP A 80 13.40 -15.30 2.67
N VAL A 81 12.37 -15.69 1.93
CA VAL A 81 11.38 -16.68 2.43
C VAL A 81 12.04 -18.02 2.70
N THR A 82 12.86 -18.50 1.76
CA THR A 82 13.65 -19.72 1.91
C THR A 82 14.65 -19.60 3.07
N HIS A 83 15.24 -18.41 3.26
CA HIS A 83 16.11 -18.16 4.42
C HIS A 83 15.40 -18.32 5.75
N LEU A 84 14.25 -17.65 5.90
CA LEU A 84 13.47 -17.71 7.12
C LEU A 84 13.06 -19.15 7.44
N GLN A 85 12.68 -19.91 6.41
CA GLN A 85 12.34 -21.31 6.57
C GLN A 85 13.54 -22.15 7.02
N ALA A 86 14.73 -21.94 6.43
CA ALA A 86 15.91 -22.75 6.73
C ALA A 86 16.48 -22.45 8.12
N ASP A 87 16.63 -21.17 8.46
CA ASP A 87 17.45 -20.74 9.59
C ASP A 87 16.63 -20.23 10.77
N TYR A 88 15.35 -19.92 10.55
CA TYR A 88 14.48 -19.29 11.54
C TYR A 88 13.13 -19.98 11.73
N ALA A 89 12.91 -21.20 11.20
CA ALA A 89 11.63 -21.90 11.37
C ALA A 89 11.20 -22.03 12.84
N ALA A 90 12.16 -22.21 13.77
CA ALA A 90 11.89 -22.29 15.20
C ALA A 90 11.33 -20.98 15.83
N TRP A 91 11.38 -19.86 15.10
CA TRP A 91 10.79 -18.59 15.53
C TRP A 91 9.31 -18.48 15.15
N PHE A 92 8.78 -19.43 14.40
CA PHE A 92 7.41 -19.43 13.93
C PHE A 92 6.63 -20.57 14.59
N ASP A 93 5.31 -20.47 14.51
CA ASP A 93 4.44 -21.57 14.92
C ASP A 93 4.80 -22.83 14.10
N PRO A 94 4.84 -24.03 14.71
CA PRO A 94 5.15 -25.26 13.99
C PRO A 94 4.25 -25.53 12.79
N ASP A 95 3.00 -25.03 12.82
CA ASP A 95 2.03 -25.17 11.74
C ASP A 95 2.11 -24.02 10.71
N PHE A 96 3.04 -23.07 10.89
CA PHE A 96 3.28 -21.99 9.95
C PHE A 96 3.91 -22.51 8.64
N ALA A 97 3.12 -22.55 7.57
CA ALA A 97 3.63 -22.88 6.26
C ALA A 97 4.42 -21.71 5.66
N PHE A 98 5.73 -21.86 5.50
CA PHE A 98 6.60 -20.90 4.82
C PHE A 98 6.41 -20.93 3.31
N THR A 99 5.36 -20.27 2.83
CA THR A 99 5.13 -20.00 1.42
C THR A 99 5.32 -18.51 1.12
N GLY A 100 5.60 -18.17 -0.14
CA GLY A 100 5.64 -16.78 -0.58
C GLY A 100 4.34 -16.04 -0.24
N ALA A 101 3.20 -16.71 -0.44
CA ALA A 101 1.87 -16.20 -0.11
C ALA A 101 1.70 -15.88 1.39
N ASN A 102 2.03 -16.81 2.29
CA ASN A 102 1.87 -16.61 3.73
C ASN A 102 2.82 -15.53 4.25
N TRP A 103 4.08 -15.55 3.80
CA TRP A 103 5.04 -14.49 4.13
C TRP A 103 4.53 -13.12 3.67
N PHE A 104 4.06 -13.04 2.42
CA PHE A 104 3.52 -11.79 1.87
C PHE A 104 2.33 -11.30 2.68
N VAL A 105 1.30 -12.13 2.86
CA VAL A 105 0.05 -11.69 3.49
C VAL A 105 0.29 -11.27 4.94
N LEU A 106 0.98 -12.11 5.72
CA LEU A 106 1.09 -11.93 7.16
C LEU A 106 2.19 -10.94 7.55
N LEU A 107 3.29 -10.89 6.80
CA LEU A 107 4.47 -10.10 7.16
C LEU A 107 4.67 -8.86 6.29
N VAL A 108 3.97 -8.72 5.17
CA VAL A 108 4.07 -7.54 4.28
C VAL A 108 2.72 -6.83 4.10
N CYS A 109 1.72 -7.51 3.55
CA CYS A 109 0.41 -6.96 3.20
C CYS A 109 -0.32 -6.39 4.42
N ILE A 110 -0.50 -7.19 5.48
CA ILE A 110 -1.22 -6.75 6.68
C ILE A 110 -0.49 -5.58 7.37
N PRO A 111 0.83 -5.63 7.66
CA PRO A 111 1.54 -4.49 8.26
C PRO A 111 1.48 -3.23 7.40
N ALA A 112 1.68 -3.34 6.09
CA ALA A 112 1.60 -2.19 5.19
C ALA A 112 0.17 -1.61 5.12
N SER A 113 -0.86 -2.46 5.08
CA SER A 113 -2.26 -2.03 5.12
C SER A 113 -2.59 -1.32 6.43
N LEU A 114 -2.04 -1.79 7.56
CA LEU A 114 -2.19 -1.13 8.86
C LEU A 114 -1.52 0.26 8.86
N VAL A 115 -0.34 0.41 8.29
CA VAL A 115 0.32 1.73 8.12
C VAL A 115 -0.48 2.62 7.17
N LEU A 116 -1.00 2.11 6.05
CA LEU A 116 -1.84 2.90 5.14
C LEU A 116 -3.11 3.42 5.82
N PHE A 117 -3.79 2.55 6.58
CA PHE A 117 -4.99 2.91 7.34
C PHE A 117 -4.67 3.92 8.46
N GLY A 118 -3.55 3.74 9.14
CA GLY A 118 -3.02 4.69 10.11
C GLY A 118 -2.80 6.07 9.50
N GLY A 119 -2.26 6.12 8.28
CA GLY A 119 -2.09 7.34 7.50
C GLY A 119 -3.42 8.00 7.14
N TYR A 120 -4.44 7.21 6.77
CA TYR A 120 -5.81 7.72 6.56
C TYR A 120 -6.34 8.40 7.82
N LEU A 121 -6.27 7.73 8.97
CA LEU A 121 -6.72 8.27 10.25
C LEU A 121 -5.94 9.53 10.64
N LEU A 122 -4.63 9.54 10.40
CA LEU A 122 -3.76 10.68 10.64
C LEU A 122 -4.12 11.87 9.76
N ALA A 123 -4.36 11.65 8.46
CA ALA A 123 -4.77 12.69 7.51
C ALA A 123 -6.14 13.28 7.85
N ARG A 124 -7.01 12.49 8.47
CA ARG A 124 -8.32 12.91 8.98
C ARG A 124 -8.26 13.52 10.39
N ASN A 125 -7.07 13.73 10.94
CA ASN A 125 -6.83 14.24 12.29
C ASN A 125 -7.61 13.45 13.37
N GLN A 126 -7.77 12.15 13.20
CA GLN A 126 -8.41 11.29 14.19
C GLN A 126 -7.42 10.98 15.32
N PRO A 127 -7.85 10.88 16.60
CA PRO A 127 -6.95 10.54 17.71
C PRO A 127 -6.20 9.23 17.49
N ALA A 128 -6.87 8.22 16.92
CA ALA A 128 -6.26 6.94 16.55
C ALA A 128 -5.12 7.10 15.53
N GLY A 129 -5.19 8.10 14.64
CA GLY A 129 -4.12 8.41 13.69
C GLY A 129 -2.82 8.84 14.37
N PHE A 130 -2.91 9.48 15.54
CA PHE A 130 -1.73 9.92 16.29
C PHE A 130 -1.03 8.76 17.02
N PHE A 131 -1.82 7.83 17.58
CA PHE A 131 -1.30 6.52 18.00
C PHE A 131 -0.63 5.79 16.83
N MET A 132 -1.28 5.75 15.66
CA MET A 132 -0.73 5.09 14.48
C MET A 132 0.56 5.74 13.97
N ALA A 133 0.75 7.04 14.16
CA ALA A 133 2.03 7.70 13.87
C ALA A 133 3.17 7.17 14.75
N TRP A 134 2.94 7.03 16.06
CA TRP A 134 3.89 6.39 16.97
C TRP A 134 4.16 4.93 16.59
N TRP A 135 3.10 4.16 16.34
CA TRP A 135 3.21 2.76 15.95
C TRP A 135 4.02 2.59 14.67
N THR A 136 3.72 3.40 13.64
CA THR A 136 4.41 3.37 12.35
C THR A 136 5.89 3.74 12.49
N ALA A 137 6.21 4.72 13.33
CA ALA A 137 7.59 5.12 13.58
C ALA A 137 8.41 3.97 14.21
N LEU A 138 7.86 3.35 15.25
CA LEU A 138 8.49 2.22 15.94
C LEU A 138 8.57 0.99 15.05
N PHE A 139 7.52 0.71 14.28
CA PHE A 139 7.49 -0.37 13.29
C PHE A 139 8.58 -0.19 12.23
N ALA A 140 8.76 1.02 11.70
CA ALA A 140 9.81 1.31 10.72
C ALA A 140 11.21 1.06 11.30
N VAL A 141 11.47 1.54 12.53
CA VAL A 141 12.74 1.30 13.23
C VAL A 141 12.95 -0.20 13.48
N ALA A 142 11.97 -0.89 14.02
CA ALA A 142 12.07 -2.32 14.33
C ALA A 142 12.30 -3.14 13.06
N SER A 143 11.54 -2.89 11.99
CA SER A 143 11.69 -3.59 10.71
C SER A 143 13.07 -3.38 10.10
N GLY A 144 13.58 -2.14 10.15
CA GLY A 144 14.92 -1.84 9.66
C GLY A 144 16.03 -2.47 10.51
N VAL A 145 15.88 -2.49 11.85
CA VAL A 145 16.83 -3.16 12.75
C VAL A 145 16.82 -4.68 12.53
N ILE A 146 15.65 -5.31 12.41
CA ILE A 146 15.51 -6.73 12.11
C ILE A 146 16.19 -7.05 10.77
N GLN A 147 15.96 -6.22 9.75
CA GLN A 147 16.62 -6.40 8.45
C GLN A 147 18.15 -6.29 8.57
N ILE A 148 18.69 -5.30 9.27
CA ILE A 148 20.15 -5.13 9.40
C ILE A 148 20.78 -6.27 10.23
N ALA A 149 20.12 -6.66 11.33
CA ALA A 149 20.58 -7.74 12.19
C ALA A 149 20.53 -9.10 11.47
N GLY A 150 19.46 -9.36 10.72
CA GLY A 150 19.31 -10.56 9.89
C GLY A 150 20.20 -10.55 8.65
N ALA A 151 20.48 -9.37 8.08
CA ALA A 151 21.34 -9.25 6.91
C ALA A 151 22.78 -9.69 7.16
N GLY A 152 23.25 -9.67 8.42
CA GLY A 152 24.54 -10.27 8.82
C GLY A 152 24.72 -11.73 8.40
N LEU A 153 23.62 -12.43 8.08
CA LEU A 153 23.57 -13.89 7.98
C LEU A 153 23.33 -14.41 6.55
N TRP A 154 22.98 -13.54 5.58
CA TRP A 154 22.82 -13.89 4.14
C TRP A 154 23.70 -13.02 3.21
N GLN A 155 24.85 -12.52 3.71
CA GLN A 155 25.64 -11.41 3.12
C GLN A 155 26.25 -11.61 1.71
N ALA A 156 26.03 -12.72 1.02
CA ALA A 156 26.64 -12.95 -0.29
C ALA A 156 25.83 -12.43 -1.50
N GLN A 157 24.60 -11.94 -1.31
CA GLN A 157 23.71 -11.56 -2.42
C GLN A 157 23.53 -10.03 -2.55
N PRO A 158 23.69 -9.42 -3.74
CA PRO A 158 23.47 -7.98 -3.95
C PRO A 158 22.10 -7.46 -3.49
N LEU A 159 21.06 -8.30 -3.59
CA LEU A 159 19.70 -7.95 -3.16
C LEU A 159 19.56 -7.86 -1.64
N ALA A 160 20.36 -8.62 -0.87
CA ALA A 160 20.38 -8.49 0.59
C ALA A 160 20.98 -7.13 1.03
N LEU A 161 22.01 -6.65 0.33
CA LEU A 161 22.57 -5.31 0.57
C LEU A 161 21.55 -4.21 0.24
N LEU A 162 20.81 -4.37 -0.86
CA LEU A 162 19.74 -3.44 -1.24
C LEU A 162 18.62 -3.42 -0.17
N ALA A 163 18.18 -4.58 0.29
CA ALA A 163 17.21 -4.70 1.38
C ALA A 163 17.70 -4.00 2.66
N SER A 164 18.97 -4.18 3.03
CA SER A 164 19.60 -3.48 4.16
C SER A 164 19.68 -1.97 3.98
N GLY A 165 19.92 -1.50 2.75
CA GLY A 165 19.84 -0.08 2.42
C GLY A 165 18.44 0.50 2.68
N PHE A 166 17.39 -0.22 2.29
CA PHE A 166 16.01 0.17 2.61
C PHE A 166 15.71 0.04 4.11
N GLY A 167 16.23 -0.98 4.79
CA GLY A 167 16.13 -1.12 6.25
C GLY A 167 16.74 0.07 6.99
N LEU A 168 17.92 0.55 6.56
CA LEU A 168 18.54 1.75 7.10
C LEU A 168 17.69 3.00 6.83
N ALA A 169 17.16 3.14 5.62
CA ALA A 169 16.25 4.23 5.27
C ALA A 169 14.97 4.23 6.14
N LEU A 170 14.41 3.06 6.44
CA LEU A 170 13.27 2.91 7.35
C LEU A 170 13.59 3.36 8.77
N ILE A 171 14.77 3.02 9.30
CA ILE A 171 15.22 3.51 10.61
C ILE A 171 15.23 5.04 10.61
N PHE A 172 15.84 5.67 9.61
CA PHE A 172 15.87 7.13 9.53
C PHE A 172 14.47 7.75 9.37
N ALA A 173 13.59 7.14 8.57
CA ALA A 173 12.21 7.59 8.43
C ALA A 173 11.45 7.50 9.76
N GLY A 174 11.57 6.38 10.48
CA GLY A 174 10.97 6.20 11.80
C GLY A 174 11.48 7.20 12.83
N LEU A 175 12.79 7.40 12.91
CA LEU A 175 13.40 8.41 13.79
C LEU A 175 12.94 9.84 13.45
N ALA A 176 12.79 10.16 12.17
CA ALA A 176 12.25 11.46 11.74
C ALA A 176 10.79 11.66 12.18
N ILE A 177 9.97 10.60 12.15
CA ILE A 177 8.59 10.65 12.68
C ILE A 177 8.62 10.86 14.20
N VAL A 178 9.41 10.09 14.96
CA VAL A 178 9.56 10.28 16.42
C VAL A 178 10.00 11.70 16.75
N GLN A 179 10.98 12.24 16.02
CA GLN A 179 11.45 13.62 16.21
C GLN A 179 10.32 14.63 15.99
N ARG A 180 9.46 14.43 14.97
CA ARG A 180 8.32 15.31 14.67
C ARG A 180 7.19 15.19 15.69
N LEU A 181 7.00 14.00 16.26
CA LEU A 181 6.05 13.74 17.34
C LEU A 181 6.47 14.43 18.64
N LEU A 182 7.77 14.38 18.97
CA LEU A 182 8.32 14.99 20.18
C LEU A 182 8.56 16.50 20.06
N ARG A 183 8.86 16.99 18.85
CA ARG A 183 9.15 18.41 18.57
C ARG A 183 8.35 18.86 17.35
N PRO A 184 7.05 19.17 17.53
CA PRO A 184 6.21 19.72 16.48
C PRO A 184 6.86 20.94 15.86
N ARG A 185 7.05 20.93 14.54
CA ARG A 185 7.54 22.10 13.80
C ARG A 185 6.44 22.60 12.90
N ALA A 186 6.15 23.90 12.98
CA ALA A 186 5.31 24.57 12.01
C ALA A 186 5.93 24.35 10.61
N ALA A 187 5.20 23.65 9.75
CA ALA A 187 5.56 23.50 8.35
C ALA A 187 4.53 24.27 7.53
N SER A 188 4.97 25.28 6.80
CA SER A 188 4.14 25.91 5.77
C SER A 188 3.90 24.89 4.66
N VAL A 189 2.65 24.61 4.34
CA VAL A 189 2.31 23.87 3.11
C VAL A 189 2.68 24.80 1.95
N PRO A 190 3.60 24.40 1.05
CA PRO A 190 3.95 25.24 -0.09
C PRO A 190 2.70 25.52 -0.93
N VAL A 191 2.52 26.78 -1.32
CA VAL A 191 1.46 27.13 -2.30
C VAL A 191 1.93 26.59 -3.65
N PRO A 192 1.20 25.64 -4.26
CA PRO A 192 1.60 25.07 -5.54
C PRO A 192 1.49 26.13 -6.64
N ALA A 193 2.53 26.23 -7.48
CA ALA A 193 2.41 26.91 -8.76
C ALA A 193 1.83 25.93 -9.80
N PRO A 194 0.93 26.38 -10.70
CA PRO A 194 0.46 25.55 -11.80
C PRO A 194 1.63 25.12 -12.70
N PHE A 195 1.53 23.92 -13.27
CA PHE A 195 2.55 23.45 -14.21
C PHE A 195 2.54 24.30 -15.48
N SER A 196 3.72 24.68 -15.96
CA SER A 196 3.87 25.22 -17.32
C SER A 196 3.47 24.18 -18.36
N THR A 197 3.05 24.63 -19.54
CA THR A 197 2.70 23.72 -20.65
C THR A 197 3.81 22.73 -20.98
N GLN A 198 5.07 23.19 -20.99
CA GLN A 198 6.25 22.34 -21.22
C GLN A 198 6.38 21.25 -20.14
N ARG A 199 6.28 21.62 -18.86
CA ARG A 199 6.34 20.63 -17.77
C ARG A 199 5.22 19.60 -17.87
N ARG A 200 4.01 20.03 -18.24
CA ARG A 200 2.88 19.12 -18.44
C ARG A 200 3.13 18.14 -19.60
N LEU A 201 3.68 18.61 -20.71
CA LEU A 201 4.03 17.75 -21.85
C LEU A 201 5.13 16.74 -21.48
N LEU A 202 6.17 17.16 -20.75
CA LEU A 202 7.22 16.26 -20.27
C LEU A 202 6.64 15.15 -19.39
N TRP A 203 5.76 15.50 -18.45
CA TRP A 203 5.07 14.50 -17.63
C TRP A 203 4.19 13.55 -18.45
N ALA A 204 3.47 14.05 -19.45
CA ALA A 204 2.67 13.20 -20.34
C ALA A 204 3.54 12.19 -21.11
N VAL A 205 4.68 12.63 -21.63
CA VAL A 205 5.65 11.74 -22.30
C VAL A 205 6.20 10.70 -21.32
N LEU A 206 6.55 11.11 -20.10
CA LEU A 206 7.03 10.18 -19.07
C LEU A 206 5.96 9.13 -18.69
N PHE A 207 4.70 9.53 -18.54
CA PHE A 207 3.62 8.60 -18.25
C PHE A 207 3.36 7.65 -19.42
N ALA A 208 3.38 8.13 -20.66
CA ALA A 208 3.27 7.28 -21.84
C ALA A 208 4.42 6.27 -21.94
N ALA A 209 5.66 6.70 -21.69
CA ALA A 209 6.80 5.80 -21.64
C ALA A 209 6.67 4.74 -20.53
N ALA A 210 6.22 5.15 -19.34
CA ALA A 210 5.95 4.22 -18.23
C ALA A 210 4.86 3.20 -18.59
N MET A 211 3.79 3.60 -19.28
CA MET A 211 2.74 2.70 -19.77
C MET A 211 3.29 1.66 -20.74
N VAL A 212 4.17 2.06 -21.66
CA VAL A 212 4.79 1.14 -22.64
C VAL A 212 5.68 0.13 -21.93
N VAL A 213 6.56 0.58 -21.03
CA VAL A 213 7.45 -0.31 -20.28
C VAL A 213 6.64 -1.28 -19.42
N TYR A 214 5.69 -0.76 -18.63
CA TYR A 214 4.86 -1.58 -17.76
C TYR A 214 3.97 -2.56 -18.54
N GLY A 215 3.37 -2.09 -19.64
CA GLY A 215 2.55 -2.90 -20.53
C GLY A 215 3.35 -4.03 -21.20
N ALA A 216 4.59 -3.76 -21.63
CA ALA A 216 5.47 -4.77 -22.18
C ALA A 216 5.82 -5.84 -21.13
N THR A 217 6.21 -5.43 -19.92
CA THR A 217 6.49 -6.35 -18.80
C THR A 217 5.28 -7.23 -18.51
N LEU A 218 4.10 -6.63 -18.31
CA LEU A 218 2.88 -7.36 -17.99
C LEU A 218 2.43 -8.27 -19.14
N PHE A 219 2.63 -7.85 -20.40
CA PHE A 219 2.34 -8.69 -21.56
C PHE A 219 3.22 -9.94 -21.56
N THR A 220 4.52 -9.79 -21.27
CA THR A 220 5.47 -10.91 -21.23
C THR A 220 5.16 -11.89 -20.12
N GLN A 221 4.70 -11.43 -18.96
CA GLN A 221 4.39 -12.28 -17.80
C GLN A 221 2.98 -12.88 -17.86
N ALA A 222 1.96 -12.04 -18.09
CA ALA A 222 0.56 -12.39 -17.82
C ALA A 222 -0.35 -12.34 -19.06
N GLY A 223 0.16 -11.86 -20.20
CA GLY A 223 -0.56 -11.85 -21.46
C GLY A 223 -1.48 -10.65 -21.66
N PRO A 224 -2.36 -10.69 -22.68
CA PRO A 224 -3.08 -9.50 -23.14
C PRO A 224 -4.18 -9.02 -22.19
N LEU A 225 -4.84 -9.93 -21.45
CA LEU A 225 -5.98 -9.56 -20.61
C LEU A 225 -5.58 -8.63 -19.45
N PRO A 226 -4.57 -8.96 -18.62
CA PRO A 226 -4.08 -8.03 -17.59
C PRO A 226 -3.55 -6.71 -18.19
N VAL A 227 -2.93 -6.75 -19.37
CA VAL A 227 -2.46 -5.54 -20.07
C VAL A 227 -3.62 -4.62 -20.43
N ILE A 228 -4.70 -5.14 -21.00
CA ILE A 228 -5.87 -4.34 -21.37
C ILE A 228 -6.46 -3.67 -20.13
N ILE A 229 -6.59 -4.40 -19.02
CA ILE A 229 -7.16 -3.88 -17.78
C ILE A 229 -6.24 -2.80 -17.20
N VAL A 230 -4.95 -3.11 -16.98
CA VAL A 230 -4.03 -2.21 -16.28
C VAL A 230 -3.61 -1.03 -17.16
N VAL A 231 -3.14 -1.28 -18.39
CA VAL A 231 -2.73 -0.19 -19.30
C VAL A 231 -3.93 0.62 -19.76
N GLY A 232 -5.09 -0.01 -20.00
CA GLY A 232 -6.34 0.71 -20.27
C GLY A 232 -6.70 1.67 -19.13
N SER A 233 -6.52 1.24 -17.88
CA SER A 233 -6.70 2.09 -16.71
C SER A 233 -5.67 3.20 -16.62
N MET A 234 -4.40 2.95 -16.99
CA MET A 234 -3.38 3.99 -17.07
C MET A 234 -3.71 5.04 -18.13
N VAL A 235 -4.20 4.63 -19.30
CA VAL A 235 -4.67 5.53 -20.36
C VAL A 235 -5.84 6.39 -19.86
N GLY A 236 -6.85 5.76 -19.25
CA GLY A 236 -7.95 6.48 -18.62
C GLY A 236 -7.47 7.45 -17.54
N GLY A 237 -6.48 7.03 -16.75
CA GLY A 237 -5.84 7.87 -15.74
C GLY A 237 -5.12 9.09 -16.32
N MET A 238 -4.41 8.91 -17.43
CA MET A 238 -3.76 10.02 -18.14
C MET A 238 -4.79 10.98 -18.74
N LEU A 239 -5.89 10.47 -19.32
CA LEU A 239 -6.98 11.32 -19.81
C LEU A 239 -7.62 12.11 -18.66
N GLY A 240 -7.93 11.45 -17.54
CA GLY A 240 -8.46 12.10 -16.34
C GLY A 240 -7.54 13.22 -15.85
N TRP A 241 -6.24 12.94 -15.71
CA TRP A 241 -5.23 13.91 -15.32
C TRP A 241 -5.13 15.08 -16.31
N LEU A 242 -4.97 14.82 -17.61
CA LEU A 242 -4.84 15.85 -18.64
C LEU A 242 -6.06 16.77 -18.69
N LEU A 243 -7.28 16.22 -18.55
CA LEU A 243 -8.52 16.97 -18.63
C LEU A 243 -8.87 17.74 -17.34
N THR A 244 -8.30 17.35 -16.20
CA THR A 244 -8.61 17.94 -14.89
C THR A 244 -7.35 18.41 -14.14
N THR A 245 -6.70 17.51 -13.41
CA THR A 245 -5.72 17.82 -12.36
C THR A 245 -4.33 18.21 -12.88
N SER A 246 -4.08 18.12 -14.18
CA SER A 246 -2.84 18.57 -14.81
C SER A 246 -2.62 20.08 -14.78
N ARG A 247 -3.70 20.86 -14.74
CA ARG A 247 -3.65 22.33 -14.61
C ARG A 247 -3.85 22.79 -13.17
N ARG A 248 -4.64 22.05 -12.41
CA ARG A 248 -5.02 22.36 -11.03
C ARG A 248 -4.85 21.09 -10.20
N PRO A 249 -3.66 20.86 -9.60
CA PRO A 249 -3.41 19.69 -8.77
C PRO A 249 -4.47 19.58 -7.67
N VAL A 250 -4.91 18.35 -7.41
CA VAL A 250 -5.94 18.07 -6.41
C VAL A 250 -5.52 18.57 -5.03
N ASP A 251 -6.49 18.95 -4.19
CA ASP A 251 -6.21 19.33 -2.81
C ASP A 251 -5.87 18.09 -1.95
N PRO A 252 -4.64 17.98 -1.42
CA PRO A 252 -4.22 16.82 -0.63
C PRO A 252 -5.01 16.65 0.66
N THR A 253 -5.66 17.69 1.20
CA THR A 253 -6.40 17.61 2.48
C THR A 253 -7.54 16.59 2.44
N TRP A 254 -8.14 16.38 1.26
CA TRP A 254 -9.17 15.38 1.06
C TRP A 254 -8.70 14.23 0.16
N ALA A 255 -7.80 14.48 -0.80
CA ALA A 255 -7.37 13.46 -1.75
C ALA A 255 -6.46 12.41 -1.12
N VAL A 256 -5.50 12.81 -0.27
CA VAL A 256 -4.59 11.88 0.40
C VAL A 256 -5.33 10.91 1.32
N PRO A 257 -6.26 11.31 2.20
CA PRO A 257 -6.99 10.34 3.00
C PRO A 257 -7.81 9.36 2.14
N LEU A 258 -8.46 9.81 1.06
CA LEU A 258 -9.18 8.89 0.18
C LEU A 258 -8.25 7.91 -0.54
N LEU A 259 -7.09 8.38 -1.01
CA LEU A 259 -6.09 7.50 -1.62
C LEU A 259 -5.55 6.48 -0.61
N LEU A 260 -5.25 6.88 0.62
CA LEU A 260 -4.74 5.96 1.65
C LEU A 260 -5.79 4.90 2.04
N LEU A 261 -7.06 5.29 2.12
CA LEU A 261 -8.16 4.33 2.34
C LEU A 261 -8.32 3.39 1.15
N LEU A 262 -8.26 3.91 -0.09
CA LEU A 262 -8.28 3.11 -1.31
C LEU A 262 -7.15 2.08 -1.29
N LEU A 263 -5.92 2.52 -1.04
CA LEU A 263 -4.74 1.65 -1.01
C LEU A 263 -4.81 0.61 0.12
N THR A 264 -5.37 0.97 1.28
CA THR A 264 -5.59 0.01 2.38
C THR A 264 -6.49 -1.12 1.90
N LEU A 265 -7.66 -0.78 1.35
CA LEU A 265 -8.66 -1.77 0.93
C LEU A 265 -8.18 -2.57 -0.28
N PHE A 266 -7.50 -1.90 -1.21
CA PHE A 266 -6.94 -2.54 -2.39
C PHE A 266 -5.83 -3.51 -2.03
N TYR A 267 -4.97 -3.17 -1.07
CA TYR A 267 -3.88 -4.07 -0.71
C TYR A 267 -4.37 -5.29 0.07
N LEU A 268 -5.41 -5.14 0.90
CA LEU A 268 -6.11 -6.28 1.49
C LEU A 268 -6.76 -7.17 0.42
N HIS A 269 -7.31 -6.58 -0.64
CA HIS A 269 -7.82 -7.32 -1.80
C HIS A 269 -6.70 -8.12 -2.49
N VAL A 270 -5.54 -7.52 -2.77
CA VAL A 270 -4.36 -8.25 -3.31
C VAL A 270 -3.90 -9.37 -2.36
N GLY A 271 -4.03 -9.16 -1.04
CA GLY A 271 -3.80 -10.20 -0.04
C GLY A 271 -4.74 -11.41 -0.21
N GLU A 272 -6.04 -11.17 -0.39
CA GLU A 272 -7.01 -12.23 -0.69
C GLU A 272 -6.68 -12.92 -2.03
N GLU A 273 -6.40 -12.16 -3.08
CA GLU A 273 -6.02 -12.69 -4.39
C GLU A 273 -4.84 -13.65 -4.31
N THR A 274 -3.85 -13.30 -3.49
CA THR A 274 -2.66 -14.14 -3.26
C THR A 274 -3.01 -15.43 -2.52
N LEU A 275 -3.93 -15.39 -1.55
CA LEU A 275 -4.39 -16.60 -0.83
C LEU A 275 -5.30 -17.50 -1.66
N THR A 276 -5.95 -16.93 -2.67
CA THR A 276 -6.99 -17.61 -3.46
C THR A 276 -6.54 -17.90 -4.90
N ASP A 277 -5.23 -17.87 -5.16
CA ASP A 277 -4.60 -18.22 -6.43
C ASP A 277 -5.17 -17.45 -7.64
N PHE A 278 -5.21 -16.11 -7.53
CA PHE A 278 -5.65 -15.25 -8.62
C PHE A 278 -4.87 -15.48 -9.92
N ASN A 279 -3.54 -15.66 -9.82
CA ASN A 279 -2.70 -15.88 -11.00
C ASN A 279 -3.00 -17.23 -11.67
N GLY A 280 -3.26 -18.30 -10.92
CA GLY A 280 -3.74 -19.57 -11.47
C GLY A 280 -5.11 -19.45 -12.12
N MET A 281 -6.02 -18.66 -11.54
CA MET A 281 -7.31 -18.34 -12.15
C MET A 281 -7.14 -17.59 -13.49
N ILE A 282 -6.29 -16.56 -13.53
CA ILE A 282 -6.01 -15.82 -14.78
C ILE A 282 -5.35 -16.72 -15.81
N ALA A 283 -4.45 -17.61 -15.40
CA ALA A 283 -3.84 -18.58 -16.31
C ALA A 283 -4.89 -19.53 -16.91
N THR A 284 -5.85 -19.97 -16.10
CA THR A 284 -7.00 -20.78 -16.56
C THR A 284 -7.85 -20.03 -17.58
N ILE A 285 -8.16 -18.75 -17.31
CA ILE A 285 -8.99 -17.92 -18.18
C ILE A 285 -8.32 -17.60 -19.51
N THR A 286 -7.01 -17.31 -19.47
CA THR A 286 -6.26 -16.78 -20.63
C THR A 286 -5.48 -17.84 -21.40
N GLY A 287 -5.27 -19.01 -20.80
CA GLY A 287 -4.37 -20.06 -21.32
C GLY A 287 -2.88 -19.72 -21.19
N LYS A 288 -2.51 -18.61 -20.53
CA LYS A 288 -1.11 -18.21 -20.32
C LYS A 288 -0.72 -18.38 -18.85
N PRO A 289 0.24 -19.27 -18.54
CA PRO A 289 0.75 -19.41 -17.18
C PRO A 289 1.29 -18.09 -16.65
N TRP A 290 0.99 -17.78 -15.39
CA TRP A 290 1.57 -16.67 -14.64
C TRP A 290 2.08 -17.24 -13.31
N ALA A 291 3.40 -17.32 -13.18
CA ALA A 291 4.03 -17.91 -12.01
C ALA A 291 3.73 -17.11 -10.72
N ASP A 292 3.56 -17.81 -9.60
CA ASP A 292 3.27 -17.22 -8.29
C ASP A 292 4.31 -16.16 -7.90
N ASP A 293 5.59 -16.46 -8.11
CA ASP A 293 6.70 -15.54 -7.79
C ASP A 293 6.67 -14.28 -8.66
N ASP A 294 6.33 -14.40 -9.95
CA ASP A 294 6.20 -13.25 -10.86
C ASP A 294 5.00 -12.39 -10.47
N PHE A 295 3.86 -13.03 -10.16
CA PHE A 295 2.66 -12.34 -9.69
C PHE A 295 2.95 -11.60 -8.38
N LEU A 296 3.53 -12.28 -7.40
CA LEU A 296 3.81 -11.71 -6.10
C LEU A 296 4.84 -10.58 -6.19
N LEU A 297 5.92 -10.76 -6.96
CA LEU A 297 6.91 -9.70 -7.15
C LEU A 297 6.32 -8.48 -7.86
N LEU A 298 5.58 -8.66 -8.95
CA LEU A 298 5.06 -7.53 -9.73
C LEU A 298 3.85 -6.87 -9.07
N ILE A 299 2.82 -7.64 -8.73
CA ILE A 299 1.52 -7.16 -8.24
C ILE A 299 1.53 -7.00 -6.73
N GLY A 300 2.06 -7.97 -6.00
CA GLY A 300 2.09 -7.92 -4.53
C GLY A 300 3.14 -6.95 -3.99
N LEU A 301 4.28 -6.75 -4.65
CA LEU A 301 5.41 -6.02 -4.06
C LEU A 301 5.78 -4.75 -4.82
N LEU A 302 6.20 -4.84 -6.09
CA LEU A 302 6.73 -3.70 -6.84
C LEU A 302 5.66 -2.67 -7.22
N GLY A 303 4.49 -3.13 -7.69
CA GLY A 303 3.35 -2.27 -8.03
C GLY A 303 2.94 -1.35 -6.87
N PRO A 304 2.67 -1.90 -5.67
CA PRO A 304 2.35 -1.13 -4.48
C PRO A 304 3.36 -0.03 -4.11
N ILE A 305 4.66 -0.19 -4.38
CA ILE A 305 5.64 0.89 -4.15
C ILE A 305 5.24 2.14 -4.92
N VAL A 306 4.88 1.98 -6.20
CA VAL A 306 4.47 3.09 -7.08
C VAL A 306 3.13 3.68 -6.61
N TRP A 307 2.16 2.82 -6.30
CA TRP A 307 0.83 3.24 -5.89
C TRP A 307 0.86 4.02 -4.56
N VAL A 308 1.65 3.56 -3.59
CA VAL A 308 1.75 4.22 -2.30
C VAL A 308 2.63 5.48 -2.38
N PHE A 309 3.67 5.49 -3.20
CA PHE A 309 4.46 6.71 -3.46
C PHE A 309 3.59 7.84 -4.04
N ALA A 310 2.48 7.52 -4.71
CA ALA A 310 1.51 8.50 -5.16
C ALA A 310 0.93 9.35 -4.02
N ALA A 311 0.77 8.81 -2.81
CA ALA A 311 0.28 9.57 -1.67
C ALA A 311 1.27 10.65 -1.24
N TRP A 312 2.56 10.32 -1.16
CA TRP A 312 3.62 11.30 -0.91
C TRP A 312 3.68 12.35 -2.03
N SER A 313 3.58 11.90 -3.28
CA SER A 313 3.59 12.77 -4.47
C SER A 313 2.39 13.72 -4.50
N LEU A 314 1.19 13.25 -4.15
CA LEU A 314 -0.04 14.04 -4.00
C LEU A 314 0.06 15.04 -2.85
N TRP A 315 0.63 14.64 -1.71
CA TRP A 315 0.86 15.53 -0.58
C TRP A 315 1.70 16.74 -0.99
N HIS A 316 2.68 16.53 -1.87
CA HIS A 316 3.52 17.57 -2.47
C HIS A 316 2.96 18.14 -3.78
N ARG A 317 1.70 17.80 -4.12
CA ARG A 317 0.95 18.29 -5.29
C ARG A 317 1.68 18.10 -6.62
N GLN A 318 2.44 17.01 -6.75
CA GLN A 318 3.20 16.69 -7.94
C GLN A 318 2.32 16.01 -9.01
N ALA A 319 2.73 16.11 -10.27
CA ALA A 319 2.00 15.54 -11.40
C ALA A 319 1.88 14.02 -11.29
N LEU A 320 2.96 13.34 -10.87
CA LEU A 320 3.00 11.89 -10.71
C LEU A 320 1.89 11.37 -9.78
N GLY A 321 1.74 11.98 -8.59
CA GLY A 321 0.68 11.60 -7.65
C GLY A 321 -0.72 11.82 -8.23
N ASN A 322 -0.93 12.91 -8.98
CA ASN A 322 -2.23 13.18 -9.61
C ASN A 322 -2.55 12.17 -10.72
N PHE A 323 -1.55 11.78 -11.51
CA PHE A 323 -1.70 10.75 -12.54
C PHE A 323 -1.99 9.38 -11.93
N ILE A 324 -1.18 8.93 -10.97
CA ILE A 324 -1.38 7.63 -10.33
C ILE A 324 -2.72 7.58 -9.59
N PHE A 325 -3.13 8.67 -8.95
CA PHE A 325 -4.46 8.72 -8.31
C PHE A 325 -5.59 8.52 -9.32
N TRP A 326 -5.51 9.17 -10.48
CA TRP A 326 -6.45 8.95 -11.56
C TRP A 326 -6.39 7.53 -12.13
N PHE A 327 -5.20 6.99 -12.34
CA PHE A 327 -5.00 5.61 -12.75
C PHE A 327 -5.68 4.64 -11.77
N LEU A 328 -5.47 4.80 -10.47
CA LEU A 328 -6.11 3.97 -9.45
C LEU A 328 -7.63 4.17 -9.44
N ILE A 329 -8.14 5.39 -9.56
CA ILE A 329 -9.60 5.63 -9.65
C ILE A 329 -10.21 4.86 -10.83
N VAL A 330 -9.59 4.94 -12.00
CA VAL A 330 -10.08 4.25 -13.20
C VAL A 330 -9.92 2.75 -13.06
N GLY A 331 -8.77 2.27 -12.57
CA GLY A 331 -8.50 0.86 -12.32
C GLY A 331 -9.50 0.25 -11.35
N MET A 332 -9.80 0.94 -10.25
CA MET A 332 -10.78 0.47 -9.29
C MET A 332 -12.19 0.42 -9.89
N ILE A 333 -12.59 1.43 -10.67
CA ILE A 333 -13.96 1.51 -11.20
C ILE A 333 -14.19 0.58 -12.41
N LEU A 334 -13.18 0.32 -13.22
CA LEU A 334 -13.31 -0.47 -14.44
C LEU A 334 -12.75 -1.89 -14.31
N GLY A 335 -11.64 -2.06 -13.58
CA GLY A 335 -10.95 -3.34 -13.40
C GLY A 335 -11.63 -4.22 -12.37
N GLU A 336 -11.89 -3.70 -11.17
CA GLU A 336 -12.44 -4.51 -10.05
C GLU A 336 -13.79 -5.17 -10.36
N PRO A 337 -14.74 -4.56 -11.11
CA PRO A 337 -15.96 -5.26 -11.51
C PRO A 337 -15.72 -6.54 -12.31
N THR A 338 -14.54 -6.73 -12.92
CA THR A 338 -14.22 -7.98 -13.64
C THR A 338 -14.21 -9.20 -12.73
N HIS A 339 -13.91 -9.04 -11.44
CA HIS A 339 -13.96 -10.13 -10.44
C HIS A 339 -15.38 -10.66 -10.20
N LEU A 340 -16.40 -9.86 -10.49
CA LEU A 340 -17.81 -10.28 -10.41
C LEU A 340 -18.39 -10.58 -11.79
N LEU A 341 -18.10 -9.74 -12.78
CA LEU A 341 -18.84 -9.74 -14.04
C LEU A 341 -18.17 -10.59 -15.12
N ILE A 342 -16.84 -10.68 -15.13
CA ILE A 342 -16.10 -11.27 -16.24
C ILE A 342 -15.48 -12.60 -15.84
N PHE A 343 -14.71 -12.65 -14.74
CA PHE A 343 -13.96 -13.85 -14.36
C PHE A 343 -14.88 -15.04 -14.01
N PRO A 344 -15.90 -14.89 -13.14
CA PRO A 344 -16.80 -16.00 -12.83
C PRO A 344 -17.55 -16.52 -14.06
N ILE A 345 -18.05 -15.62 -14.92
CA ILE A 345 -18.77 -16.01 -16.14
C ILE A 345 -17.84 -16.76 -17.10
N ARG A 346 -16.58 -16.32 -17.20
CA ARG A 346 -15.62 -16.98 -18.08
C ARG A 346 -15.20 -18.35 -17.55
N LEU A 347 -15.01 -18.50 -16.24
CA LEU A 347 -14.76 -19.80 -15.61
C LEU A 347 -15.94 -20.75 -15.81
N MET A 348 -17.17 -20.26 -15.61
CA MET A 348 -18.39 -21.01 -15.86
C MET A 348 -18.45 -21.56 -17.29
N ALA A 349 -18.08 -20.72 -18.28
CA ALA A 349 -18.04 -21.11 -19.69
C ALA A 349 -16.93 -22.12 -20.02
N ILE A 350 -15.79 -22.09 -19.32
CA ILE A 350 -14.66 -23.02 -19.53
C ILE A 350 -14.94 -24.37 -18.85
N ASN A 351 -15.36 -24.35 -17.58
CA ASN A 351 -15.44 -25.55 -16.74
C ASN A 351 -16.76 -26.30 -16.89
N GLY A 352 -17.79 -25.68 -17.48
CA GLY A 352 -19.13 -26.27 -17.59
C GLY A 352 -19.77 -26.43 -16.22
N GLY A 353 -20.21 -25.32 -15.61
CA GLY A 353 -20.77 -25.29 -14.25
C GLY A 353 -21.69 -24.09 -14.00
N GLY A 354 -21.87 -23.73 -12.72
CA GLY A 354 -22.62 -22.55 -12.29
C GLY A 354 -21.75 -21.31 -12.09
N TYR A 355 -22.36 -20.20 -11.71
CA TYR A 355 -21.63 -19.01 -11.29
C TYR A 355 -21.03 -19.26 -9.90
N GLU A 356 -19.71 -19.33 -9.84
CA GLU A 356 -18.95 -19.65 -8.62
C GLU A 356 -18.06 -18.48 -8.20
N TYR A 357 -17.53 -18.57 -6.98
CA TYR A 357 -16.59 -17.58 -6.45
C TYR A 357 -15.32 -17.53 -7.33
N ALA A 358 -14.96 -16.31 -7.76
CA ALA A 358 -13.66 -16.02 -8.33
C ALA A 358 -12.75 -15.38 -7.27
N SER A 359 -11.46 -15.63 -7.36
CA SER A 359 -10.46 -14.98 -6.50
C SER A 359 -10.65 -13.47 -6.49
N GLY A 360 -10.75 -12.87 -5.30
CA GLY A 360 -10.94 -11.42 -5.13
C GLY A 360 -12.40 -10.92 -5.25
N MET A 361 -13.38 -11.79 -5.57
CA MET A 361 -14.75 -11.39 -5.96
C MET A 361 -15.43 -10.41 -5.01
N TYR A 362 -15.29 -10.59 -3.70
CA TYR A 362 -15.94 -9.71 -2.74
C TYR A 362 -15.07 -8.55 -2.30
N SER A 363 -13.77 -8.77 -2.08
CA SER A 363 -12.90 -7.70 -1.59
C SER A 363 -12.62 -6.64 -2.65
N ALA A 364 -12.71 -6.98 -3.95
CA ALA A 364 -12.60 -6.06 -5.09
C ALA A 364 -13.59 -4.88 -5.00
N LEU A 365 -14.75 -5.08 -4.35
CA LEU A 365 -15.77 -4.05 -4.18
C LEU A 365 -15.36 -2.96 -3.18
N PHE A 366 -14.49 -3.27 -2.21
CA PHE A 366 -14.13 -2.33 -1.16
C PHE A 366 -13.32 -1.12 -1.66
N PRO A 367 -12.22 -1.28 -2.43
CA PRO A 367 -11.47 -0.12 -2.92
C PRO A 367 -12.24 0.71 -3.95
N MET A 368 -13.30 0.18 -4.57
CA MET A 368 -14.19 0.96 -5.44
C MET A 368 -14.87 2.12 -4.69
N ILE A 369 -15.21 1.95 -3.41
CA ILE A 369 -15.92 2.95 -2.62
C ILE A 369 -15.13 4.28 -2.55
N PRO A 370 -13.89 4.33 -2.03
CA PRO A 370 -13.10 5.55 -2.01
C PRO A 370 -12.75 6.05 -3.42
N ALA A 371 -12.61 5.17 -4.42
CA ALA A 371 -12.38 5.56 -5.81
C ALA A 371 -13.55 6.36 -6.41
N ILE A 372 -14.78 5.89 -6.24
CA ILE A 372 -16.00 6.58 -6.69
C ILE A 372 -16.15 7.93 -5.98
N VAL A 373 -15.93 7.97 -4.66
CA VAL A 373 -15.98 9.23 -3.89
C VAL A 373 -14.94 10.22 -4.41
N ALA A 374 -13.71 9.76 -4.67
CA ALA A 374 -12.64 10.60 -5.22
C ALA A 374 -12.98 11.15 -6.61
N LEU A 375 -13.51 10.30 -7.51
CA LEU A 375 -13.97 10.70 -8.84
C LEU A 375 -15.01 11.82 -8.75
N LEU A 376 -16.08 11.58 -7.98
CA LEU A 376 -17.17 12.55 -7.81
C LEU A 376 -16.64 13.89 -7.27
N ARG A 377 -15.68 13.84 -6.34
CA ARG A 377 -15.07 15.04 -5.76
C ARG A 377 -14.20 15.81 -6.76
N ILE A 378 -13.30 15.15 -7.51
CA ILE A 378 -12.51 15.80 -8.56
C ILE A 378 -13.43 16.46 -9.59
N LEU A 379 -14.47 15.76 -10.05
CA LEU A 379 -15.40 16.30 -11.05
C LEU A 379 -16.22 17.47 -10.51
N SER A 380 -16.58 17.46 -9.23
CA SER A 380 -17.23 18.59 -8.57
C SER A 380 -16.30 19.81 -8.51
N ASP A 381 -15.08 19.63 -8.01
CA ASP A 381 -14.08 20.70 -7.88
C ASP A 381 -13.71 21.29 -9.25
N HIS A 382 -13.58 20.45 -10.28
CA HIS A 382 -13.29 20.89 -11.65
C HIS A 382 -14.44 21.70 -12.28
N ARG A 383 -15.69 21.30 -12.03
CA ARG A 383 -16.87 22.06 -12.50
C ARG A 383 -16.98 23.41 -11.81
N ALA A 384 -16.84 23.45 -10.48
CA ALA A 384 -16.87 24.70 -9.72
C ALA A 384 -15.81 25.69 -10.24
N ALA A 385 -14.59 25.20 -10.49
CA ALA A 385 -13.50 26.03 -10.97
C ALA A 385 -13.57 26.40 -12.47
N ARG A 386 -14.54 25.88 -13.24
CA ARG A 386 -14.87 26.35 -14.60
C ARG A 386 -15.94 27.45 -14.60
N LEU A 387 -16.74 27.52 -13.53
CA LEU A 387 -17.81 28.49 -13.37
C LEU A 387 -17.34 29.77 -12.67
N ALA A 388 -16.25 29.68 -11.89
CA ALA A 388 -15.49 30.81 -11.36
C ALA A 388 -14.43 31.25 -12.37
#